data_AF-A0A6N2B6B2-F1
#
_entry.id   AF-A0A6N2B6B2-F1
#
_cell.length_a   1.000
_cell.length_b   1.000
_cell.length_c   1.000
_cell.angle_alpha   90.00
_cell.angle_beta   90.00
_cell.angle_gamma   90.00
#
_symmetry.space_group_name_H-M   'P 1'
#
loop_
_entity.id
_entity.type
_entity.pdbx_description
1 polymer ?
#
loop_
_entity_poly.entity_id
_entity_poly.type
_entity_poly.pdbx_seq_one_letter_code
_entity_poly.pdbx_strand_id
1 'polypeptide(L)'
;MATDIEVQQNGKEAVAVVNGCCKKGPGYASPLAAMDGPKESLIYVTCIYTGMGRGKPDYLATVDVDPNSPSYSKVIHRLPMPYEGDELHHSGWNSCSSCYGDPSAARRYLVLPSLISGRIYAVDTQKDPKAPSLYKVVQPDDVVKKTGLAFPHTAHCLASGEIMLSCLGDKDGNAEGNGFLLLDSDFNVKGRWEKPGHGPLFGYDFWYQPRHNTMISSTWGAPSAFTKGFNLQDVADGHYGRHLHVYTWPGGELKQTLDLGNTGLLPLEVRFLHNPSEAIGYVGCALTSNMVRFFKNPDDSWGHEVAISVKPVKVQNWILPEMPGLITDFLISLDDRFLYLANWLHGDIRQYNIEDRANPKLTGQVFVGGVFQKGNAVLAEAEDGSTYQVDVPEVQGHRLRGGPQMIQLSLDGKRLYVTNSLFSTWDRQFYPEMIEKGGHMLQIDVDSEKGGLAINPRFFVDFGAEPDGPSLAHEMRYPGGDCTSDIWI
;
A
#
# COMPACT_ATOMS: atom_id res chain seq x y z
N MET A 1 -23.44 48.25 57.61
CA MET A 1 -23.21 47.01 58.37
C MET A 1 -22.97 45.89 57.37
N ALA A 2 -21.83 45.22 57.55
CA ALA A 2 -21.43 43.89 57.06
C ALA A 2 -21.61 43.52 55.57
N THR A 3 -20.44 43.37 54.93
CA THR A 3 -20.08 42.48 53.83
C THR A 3 -20.32 41.01 54.16
N ASP A 4 -20.55 40.16 53.14
CA ASP A 4 -19.88 38.86 52.86
C ASP A 4 -20.55 38.23 51.62
N ILE A 5 -19.89 38.24 50.45
CA ILE A 5 -19.19 37.12 49.79
C ILE A 5 -20.10 35.91 49.50
N GLU A 6 -20.36 35.65 48.21
CA GLU A 6 -20.43 34.28 47.72
C GLU A 6 -19.84 34.13 46.31
N VAL A 7 -19.18 32.99 46.15
CA VAL A 7 -18.07 32.67 45.25
C VAL A 7 -18.57 32.10 43.93
N GLN A 8 -17.94 32.50 42.82
CA GLN A 8 -18.11 31.86 41.51
C GLN A 8 -17.68 30.39 41.55
N GLN A 9 -18.59 29.48 41.18
CA GLN A 9 -18.25 28.13 40.77
C GLN A 9 -18.57 27.92 39.29
N ASN A 10 -17.54 27.53 38.56
CA ASN A 10 -17.54 27.16 37.15
C ASN A 10 -18.53 26.01 36.87
N GLY A 11 -19.57 26.31 36.09
CA GLY A 11 -20.49 25.34 35.51
C GLY A 11 -20.16 25.09 34.03
N LYS A 12 -19.89 23.82 33.73
CA LYS A 12 -19.66 23.24 32.40
C LYS A 12 -20.62 23.79 31.33
N GLU A 13 -20.10 24.43 30.29
CA GLU A 13 -20.84 24.58 29.04
C GLU A 13 -20.84 23.22 28.33
N ALA A 14 -21.99 22.54 28.43
CA ALA A 14 -22.34 21.48 27.51
C ALA A 14 -22.43 22.10 26.11
N VAL A 15 -21.50 21.74 25.22
CA VAL A 15 -21.61 22.05 23.80
C VAL A 15 -22.88 21.38 23.29
N ALA A 16 -23.88 22.21 23.03
CA ALA A 16 -25.13 21.79 22.43
C ALA A 16 -24.82 21.12 21.08
N VAL A 17 -25.20 19.85 20.97
CA VAL A 17 -25.24 19.11 19.71
C VAL A 17 -26.25 19.83 18.82
N VAL A 18 -25.76 20.63 17.88
CA VAL A 18 -26.58 21.16 16.80
C VAL A 18 -26.82 20.03 15.81
N ASN A 19 -27.95 19.35 15.98
CA ASN A 19 -28.52 18.47 14.97
C ASN A 19 -29.18 19.33 13.88
N GLY A 20 -28.70 19.26 12.64
CA GLY A 20 -29.44 19.78 11.49
C GLY A 20 -28.68 19.88 10.16
N CYS A 21 -29.10 19.05 9.19
CA CYS A 21 -29.09 19.33 7.74
C CYS A 21 -27.77 19.30 6.97
N CYS A 22 -27.18 18.10 6.82
CA CYS A 22 -26.79 17.50 5.54
C CYS A 22 -26.16 16.14 5.88
N LYS A 23 -26.82 15.03 5.58
CA LYS A 23 -26.12 13.73 5.58
C LYS A 23 -24.95 13.88 4.61
N LYS A 24 -23.76 13.45 5.02
CA LYS A 24 -22.56 13.46 4.17
C LYS A 24 -22.22 12.02 3.81
N GLY A 25 -21.55 11.82 2.69
CA GLY A 25 -21.04 10.53 2.28
C GLY A 25 -19.89 10.03 3.16
N PRO A 26 -19.24 8.92 2.80
CA PRO A 26 -18.17 8.34 3.58
C PRO A 26 -16.87 9.16 3.50
N GLY A 27 -15.95 8.88 4.43
CA GLY A 27 -14.63 9.53 4.47
C GLY A 27 -14.69 10.97 4.95
N TYR A 28 -13.82 11.81 4.38
CA TYR A 28 -13.54 13.16 4.84
C TYR A 28 -13.58 14.17 3.70
N ALA A 29 -13.91 15.43 4.01
CA ALA A 29 -14.03 16.49 3.00
C ALA A 29 -12.70 16.88 2.35
N SER A 30 -11.59 16.70 3.08
CA SER A 30 -10.25 17.08 2.66
C SER A 30 -9.21 16.21 3.37
N PRO A 31 -7.97 16.16 2.88
CA PRO A 31 -6.88 15.44 3.55
C PRO A 31 -6.65 15.93 4.99
N LEU A 32 -6.66 17.24 5.22
CA LEU A 32 -6.48 17.81 6.56
C LEU A 32 -7.65 17.48 7.50
N ALA A 33 -8.89 17.44 6.99
CA ALA A 33 -10.02 16.98 7.79
C ALA A 33 -9.91 15.49 8.15
N ALA A 34 -9.24 14.68 7.32
CA ALA A 34 -8.95 13.30 7.64
C ALA A 34 -7.91 13.18 8.76
N MET A 35 -6.94 14.10 8.85
CA MET A 35 -5.95 14.11 9.94
C MET A 35 -6.56 14.35 11.32
N ASP A 36 -7.65 15.12 11.39
CA ASP A 36 -8.45 15.31 12.60
C ASP A 36 -9.40 14.13 12.91
N GLY A 37 -9.35 13.08 12.08
CA GLY A 37 -10.10 11.86 12.25
C GLY A 37 -9.78 11.12 13.55
N PRO A 38 -10.63 10.16 13.95
CA PRO A 38 -10.38 9.38 15.14
C PRO A 38 -9.09 8.58 15.02
N LYS A 39 -8.36 8.48 16.13
CA LYS A 39 -7.24 7.55 16.24
C LYS A 39 -7.72 6.13 15.94
N GLU A 40 -6.92 5.43 15.15
CA GLU A 40 -7.15 4.04 14.79
C GLU A 40 -7.20 3.13 16.03
N SER A 41 -8.07 2.13 15.97
CA SER A 41 -8.18 1.06 16.99
C SER A 41 -8.11 -0.34 16.38
N LEU A 42 -8.34 -0.46 15.07
CA LEU A 42 -8.30 -1.71 14.31
C LEU A 42 -7.59 -1.49 12.97
N ILE A 43 -6.88 -2.52 12.52
CA ILE A 43 -6.30 -2.61 11.17
C ILE A 43 -6.66 -3.96 10.58
N TYR A 44 -7.13 -3.97 9.34
CA TYR A 44 -7.30 -5.20 8.56
C TYR A 44 -6.01 -5.50 7.81
N VAL A 45 -5.56 -6.74 7.84
CA VAL A 45 -4.29 -7.17 7.20
C VAL A 45 -4.55 -8.36 6.30
N THR A 46 -4.11 -8.29 5.05
CA THR A 46 -4.14 -9.46 4.15
C THR A 46 -3.03 -10.43 4.55
N CYS A 47 -3.41 -11.70 4.74
CA CYS A 47 -2.50 -12.74 5.19
C CYS A 47 -2.51 -13.92 4.23
N ILE A 48 -1.32 -14.42 3.90
CA ILE A 48 -1.11 -15.34 2.78
C ILE A 48 -0.55 -16.67 3.28
N TYR A 49 -1.18 -17.75 2.86
CA TYR A 49 -0.69 -19.13 2.93
C TYR A 49 -0.35 -19.69 1.55
N THR A 50 -0.84 -19.06 0.48
CA THR A 50 -0.44 -19.34 -0.89
C THR A 50 1.08 -19.33 -1.03
N GLY A 51 1.61 -20.30 -1.78
CA GLY A 51 3.05 -20.48 -1.93
C GLY A 51 3.77 -21.04 -0.69
N MET A 52 3.14 -21.22 0.48
CA MET A 52 3.80 -21.72 1.70
C MET A 52 3.69 -23.24 1.92
N GLY A 53 2.92 -23.96 1.09
CA GLY A 53 2.76 -25.43 1.20
C GLY A 53 1.89 -25.90 2.37
N ARG A 54 0.99 -25.03 2.88
CA ARG A 54 0.15 -25.30 4.05
C ARG A 54 -1.18 -26.01 3.74
N GLY A 55 -1.68 -25.93 2.50
CA GLY A 55 -3.02 -26.43 2.15
C GLY A 55 -4.11 -25.70 2.93
N LYS A 56 -4.01 -24.37 2.98
CA LYS A 56 -4.90 -23.47 3.72
C LYS A 56 -5.20 -22.25 2.87
N PRO A 57 -6.44 -21.72 2.93
CA PRO A 57 -6.80 -20.51 2.21
C PRO A 57 -6.14 -19.29 2.87
N ASP A 58 -5.83 -18.29 2.05
CA ASP A 58 -5.45 -16.97 2.55
C ASP A 58 -6.60 -16.38 3.41
N TYR A 59 -6.30 -15.40 4.25
CA TYR A 59 -7.28 -14.86 5.18
C TYR A 59 -7.10 -13.36 5.43
N LEU A 60 -8.17 -12.72 5.88
CA LEU A 60 -8.13 -11.35 6.37
C LEU A 60 -8.02 -11.37 7.90
N ALA A 61 -6.90 -10.88 8.43
CA ALA A 61 -6.73 -10.67 9.86
C ALA A 61 -7.36 -9.34 10.29
N THR A 62 -7.94 -9.29 11.49
CA THR A 62 -8.25 -8.04 12.19
C THR A 62 -7.31 -7.91 13.37
N VAL A 63 -6.47 -6.87 13.35
CA VAL A 63 -5.48 -6.57 14.39
C VAL A 63 -5.98 -5.44 15.27
N ASP A 64 -5.92 -5.63 16.58
CA ASP A 64 -6.22 -4.60 17.57
C ASP A 64 -4.99 -3.73 17.83
N VAL A 65 -5.12 -2.44 17.50
CA VAL A 65 -4.04 -1.44 17.61
C VAL A 65 -4.34 -0.35 18.63
N ASP A 66 -5.42 -0.48 19.42
CA ASP A 66 -5.69 0.45 20.52
C ASP A 66 -4.76 0.14 21.70
N PRO A 67 -3.84 1.05 22.08
CA PRO A 67 -2.91 0.81 23.20
C PRO A 67 -3.59 0.66 24.57
N ASN A 68 -4.88 1.01 24.69
CA ASN A 68 -5.65 0.81 25.92
C ASN A 68 -6.41 -0.52 25.95
N SER A 69 -6.41 -1.27 24.84
CA SER A 69 -7.10 -2.54 24.73
C SER A 69 -6.30 -3.68 25.40
N PRO A 70 -6.96 -4.62 26.11
CA PRO A 70 -6.30 -5.82 26.63
C PRO A 70 -5.80 -6.77 25.51
N SER A 71 -6.30 -6.58 24.28
CA SER A 71 -5.85 -7.29 23.08
C SER A 71 -4.94 -6.47 22.18
N TYR A 72 -4.42 -5.32 22.64
CA TYR A 72 -3.45 -4.53 21.91
C TYR A 72 -2.31 -5.39 21.35
N SER A 73 -1.94 -5.16 20.09
CA SER A 73 -0.88 -5.88 19.39
C SER A 73 -1.19 -7.36 19.17
N LYS A 74 -2.46 -7.71 18.94
CA LYS A 74 -2.89 -9.09 18.64
C LYS A 74 -3.86 -9.15 17.46
N VAL A 75 -3.79 -10.26 16.73
CA VAL A 75 -4.86 -10.67 15.80
C VAL A 75 -6.05 -11.13 16.62
N ILE A 76 -7.16 -10.38 16.56
CA ILE A 76 -8.39 -10.65 17.31
C ILE A 76 -9.44 -11.42 16.50
N HIS A 77 -9.34 -11.41 15.17
CA HIS A 77 -10.22 -12.15 14.28
C HIS A 77 -9.51 -12.55 13.00
N ARG A 78 -9.97 -13.65 12.40
CA ARG A 78 -9.46 -14.21 11.14
C ARG A 78 -10.66 -14.60 10.29
N LEU A 79 -10.77 -13.99 9.11
CA LEU A 79 -11.75 -14.40 8.11
C LEU A 79 -11.02 -15.20 7.01
N PRO A 80 -11.03 -16.55 7.06
CA PRO A 80 -10.47 -17.36 5.99
C PRO A 80 -11.27 -17.17 4.71
N MET A 81 -10.57 -17.03 3.59
CA MET A 81 -11.20 -17.05 2.27
C MET A 81 -11.71 -18.46 1.96
N PRO A 82 -12.74 -18.60 1.10
CA PRO A 82 -13.36 -19.89 0.84
C PRO A 82 -12.50 -20.84 -0.02
N TYR A 83 -11.37 -20.39 -0.55
CA TYR A 83 -10.57 -21.12 -1.53
C TYR A 83 -9.08 -20.95 -1.29
N GLU A 84 -8.30 -21.94 -1.70
CA GLU A 84 -6.83 -21.89 -1.67
C GLU A 84 -6.25 -21.24 -2.93
N GLY A 85 -4.97 -20.86 -2.85
CA GLY A 85 -4.18 -20.40 -3.99
C GLY A 85 -4.58 -19.02 -4.51
N ASP A 86 -5.07 -18.14 -3.63
CA ASP A 86 -5.49 -16.79 -3.99
C ASP A 86 -4.32 -15.86 -4.26
N GLU A 87 -3.33 -15.86 -3.36
CA GLU A 87 -2.37 -14.78 -3.19
C GLU A 87 -3.10 -13.45 -2.92
N LEU A 88 -3.78 -13.35 -1.77
CA LEU A 88 -4.27 -12.05 -1.29
C LEU A 88 -3.10 -11.07 -1.25
N HIS A 89 -3.32 -9.86 -1.75
CA HIS A 89 -2.26 -8.87 -1.92
C HIS A 89 -2.75 -7.51 -1.41
N HIS A 90 -3.06 -6.58 -2.32
CA HIS A 90 -3.74 -5.33 -2.00
C HIS A 90 -5.22 -5.50 -1.72
N SER A 91 -5.82 -4.38 -1.31
CA SER A 91 -7.19 -4.19 -0.92
C SER A 91 -7.59 -2.73 -1.07
N GLY A 92 -8.88 -2.48 -1.24
CA GLY A 92 -9.44 -1.14 -1.38
C GLY A 92 -10.85 -1.07 -0.86
N TRP A 93 -11.40 0.13 -0.71
CA TRP A 93 -12.78 0.31 -0.25
C TRP A 93 -13.76 0.43 -1.42
N ASN A 94 -14.99 -0.07 -1.24
CA ASN A 94 -16.06 0.16 -2.19
C ASN A 94 -16.44 1.64 -2.35
N SER A 95 -16.16 2.45 -1.32
CA SER A 95 -16.44 3.88 -1.28
C SER A 95 -15.51 4.55 -0.27
N CYS A 96 -15.12 5.79 -0.56
CA CYS A 96 -14.11 6.55 0.18
C CYS A 96 -14.40 8.06 0.10
N SER A 97 -13.44 8.91 0.47
CA SER A 97 -13.59 10.37 0.42
C SER A 97 -13.96 10.93 -0.97
N SER A 98 -13.72 10.19 -2.06
CA SER A 98 -14.18 10.58 -3.41
C SER A 98 -15.71 10.62 -3.52
N CYS A 99 -16.41 9.91 -2.64
CA CYS A 99 -17.87 9.88 -2.52
C CYS A 99 -18.40 10.80 -1.39
N TYR A 100 -17.58 11.67 -0.78
CA TYR A 100 -17.99 12.48 0.39
C TYR A 100 -19.26 13.34 0.14
N GLY A 101 -19.45 13.78 -1.11
CA GLY A 101 -20.63 14.55 -1.52
C GLY A 101 -21.92 13.72 -1.67
N ASP A 102 -21.84 12.39 -1.66
CA ASP A 102 -22.98 11.50 -1.86
C ASP A 102 -23.46 10.89 -0.52
N PRO A 103 -24.58 11.36 0.05
CA PRO A 103 -25.12 10.85 1.31
C PRO A 103 -25.68 9.43 1.24
N SER A 104 -25.84 8.85 0.05
CA SER A 104 -26.30 7.48 -0.15
C SER A 104 -25.15 6.48 -0.14
N ALA A 105 -23.92 6.94 -0.39
CA ALA A 105 -22.74 6.11 -0.37
C ALA A 105 -22.33 5.73 1.05
N ALA A 106 -21.72 4.55 1.19
CA ALA A 106 -21.18 4.06 2.45
C ALA A 106 -19.89 3.28 2.21
N ARG A 107 -18.84 3.60 2.97
CA ARG A 107 -17.68 2.74 3.13
C ARG A 107 -18.09 1.56 3.99
N ARG A 108 -18.18 0.38 3.37
CA ARG A 108 -18.72 -0.82 4.02
C ARG A 108 -17.96 -2.08 3.63
N TYR A 109 -17.63 -2.21 2.35
CA TYR A 109 -17.02 -3.41 1.83
C TYR A 109 -15.56 -3.16 1.56
N LEU A 110 -14.71 -3.97 2.18
CA LEU A 110 -13.31 -4.09 1.82
C LEU A 110 -13.22 -5.04 0.63
N VAL A 111 -12.64 -4.56 -0.46
CA VAL A 111 -12.43 -5.28 -1.72
C VAL A 111 -11.05 -5.89 -1.68
N LEU A 112 -10.95 -7.21 -1.84
CA LEU A 112 -9.69 -7.97 -1.78
C LEU A 112 -9.45 -8.66 -3.13
N PRO A 113 -8.69 -8.03 -4.03
CA PRO A 113 -8.16 -8.69 -5.22
C PRO A 113 -7.19 -9.82 -4.84
N SER A 114 -7.32 -10.95 -5.51
CA SER A 114 -6.47 -12.13 -5.31
C SER A 114 -5.58 -12.31 -6.53
N LEU A 115 -4.30 -12.00 -6.35
CA LEU A 115 -3.37 -11.75 -7.45
C LEU A 115 -3.19 -12.97 -8.35
N ILE A 116 -3.11 -14.18 -7.80
CA ILE A 116 -2.84 -15.39 -8.58
C ILE A 116 -4.13 -16.05 -9.08
N SER A 117 -5.16 -16.15 -8.24
CA SER A 117 -6.40 -16.84 -8.62
C SER A 117 -7.28 -16.02 -9.56
N GLY A 118 -7.14 -14.70 -9.57
CA GLY A 118 -8.06 -13.80 -10.28
C GLY A 118 -9.38 -13.53 -9.55
N ARG A 119 -9.59 -14.09 -8.36
CA ARG A 119 -10.80 -13.84 -7.55
C ARG A 119 -10.77 -12.44 -6.95
N ILE A 120 -11.95 -11.89 -6.71
CA ILE A 120 -12.10 -10.64 -5.96
C ILE A 120 -13.15 -10.86 -4.87
N TYR A 121 -12.78 -10.62 -3.62
CA TYR A 121 -13.69 -10.74 -2.49
C TYR A 121 -14.21 -9.37 -2.07
N ALA A 122 -15.50 -9.29 -1.77
CA ALA A 122 -16.07 -8.18 -1.02
C ALA A 122 -16.35 -8.66 0.40
N VAL A 123 -15.77 -7.98 1.39
CA VAL A 123 -15.88 -8.31 2.82
C VAL A 123 -16.64 -7.19 3.53
N ASP A 124 -17.76 -7.53 4.17
CA ASP A 124 -18.57 -6.59 4.96
C ASP A 124 -17.90 -6.33 6.31
N THR A 125 -17.52 -5.07 6.53
CA THR A 125 -16.87 -4.60 7.76
C THR A 125 -17.81 -3.77 8.63
N GLN A 126 -19.01 -3.44 8.15
CA GLN A 126 -19.93 -2.55 8.87
C GLN A 126 -20.73 -3.28 9.96
N LYS A 127 -21.10 -4.55 9.73
CA LYS A 127 -21.88 -5.34 10.70
C LYS A 127 -21.13 -5.53 12.01
N ASP A 128 -19.86 -5.91 11.92
CA ASP A 128 -18.94 -6.02 13.04
C ASP A 128 -17.51 -5.73 12.54
N PRO A 129 -16.97 -4.53 12.80
CA PRO A 129 -15.60 -4.19 12.42
C PRO A 129 -14.53 -5.05 13.09
N LYS A 130 -14.83 -5.70 14.23
CA LYS A 130 -13.88 -6.60 14.89
C LYS A 130 -13.91 -8.00 14.30
N ALA A 131 -15.00 -8.37 13.64
CA ALA A 131 -15.17 -9.66 13.00
C ALA A 131 -15.84 -9.53 11.61
N PRO A 132 -15.12 -8.99 10.60
CA PRO A 132 -15.64 -8.89 9.25
C PRO A 132 -16.11 -10.22 8.68
N SER A 133 -17.05 -10.15 7.73
CA SER A 133 -17.66 -11.34 7.11
C SER A 133 -17.66 -11.25 5.60
N LEU A 134 -17.47 -12.39 4.93
CA LEU A 134 -17.54 -12.44 3.47
C LEU A 134 -18.94 -12.06 2.99
N TYR A 135 -19.02 -11.10 2.05
CA TYR A 135 -20.26 -10.66 1.43
C TYR A 135 -20.45 -11.29 0.04
N LYS A 136 -19.44 -11.18 -0.83
CA LYS A 136 -19.53 -11.64 -2.22
C LYS A 136 -18.16 -12.08 -2.75
N VAL A 137 -18.20 -13.01 -3.69
CA VAL A 137 -17.04 -13.44 -4.50
C VAL A 137 -17.34 -13.10 -5.96
N VAL A 138 -16.44 -12.36 -6.60
CA VAL A 138 -16.42 -12.20 -8.06
C VAL A 138 -15.53 -13.31 -8.62
N GLN A 139 -16.11 -14.15 -9.48
CA GLN A 139 -15.42 -15.32 -10.01
C GLN A 139 -14.43 -14.92 -11.13
N PRO A 140 -13.25 -15.57 -11.23
CA PRO A 140 -12.26 -15.24 -12.25
C PRO A 140 -12.80 -15.43 -13.66
N ASP A 141 -13.59 -16.49 -13.87
CA ASP A 141 -14.21 -16.79 -15.16
C ASP A 141 -15.12 -15.66 -15.65
N ASP A 142 -15.84 -14.99 -14.74
CA ASP A 142 -16.69 -13.85 -15.10
C ASP A 142 -15.86 -12.63 -15.51
N VAL A 143 -14.74 -12.40 -14.84
CA VAL A 143 -13.78 -11.34 -15.19
C VAL A 143 -13.19 -11.65 -16.57
N VAL A 144 -12.51 -12.79 -16.72
CA VAL A 144 -11.84 -13.21 -17.96
C VAL A 144 -12.81 -13.22 -19.14
N LYS A 145 -14.01 -13.79 -18.99
CA LYS A 145 -14.98 -13.88 -20.10
C LYS A 145 -15.47 -12.51 -20.57
N LYS A 146 -15.60 -11.53 -19.67
CA LYS A 146 -16.12 -10.20 -20.00
C LYS A 146 -15.04 -9.20 -20.41
N THR A 147 -13.81 -9.38 -19.95
CA THR A 147 -12.75 -8.37 -20.11
C THR A 147 -11.45 -8.89 -20.72
N GLY A 148 -11.21 -10.20 -20.65
CA GLY A 148 -9.93 -10.83 -20.96
C GLY A 148 -8.84 -10.59 -19.90
N LEU A 149 -9.16 -9.88 -18.81
CA LEU A 149 -8.21 -9.52 -17.75
C LEU A 149 -8.08 -10.64 -16.71
N ALA A 150 -6.90 -10.73 -16.11
CA ALA A 150 -6.58 -11.57 -14.95
C ALA A 150 -5.53 -10.85 -14.07
N PHE A 151 -5.12 -11.50 -12.98
CA PHE A 151 -4.16 -10.95 -12.00
C PHE A 151 -4.57 -9.57 -11.45
N PRO A 152 -5.75 -9.44 -10.81
CA PRO A 152 -6.21 -8.18 -10.25
C PRO A 152 -5.35 -7.78 -9.04
N HIS A 153 -5.03 -6.49 -8.93
CA HIS A 153 -4.05 -5.99 -7.96
C HIS A 153 -4.59 -4.82 -7.13
N THR A 154 -4.42 -3.58 -7.57
CA THR A 154 -4.88 -2.39 -6.85
C THR A 154 -6.37 -2.20 -7.03
N ALA A 155 -7.11 -1.83 -5.98
CA ALA A 155 -8.52 -1.46 -6.06
C ALA A 155 -8.76 -0.04 -5.53
N HIS A 156 -9.44 0.80 -6.31
CA HIS A 156 -9.90 2.12 -5.87
C HIS A 156 -11.40 2.32 -6.14
N CYS A 157 -12.08 2.85 -5.12
CA CYS A 157 -13.40 3.48 -5.21
C CYS A 157 -13.40 4.63 -6.22
N LEU A 158 -14.46 4.78 -7.01
CA LEU A 158 -14.71 5.93 -7.87
C LEU A 158 -15.88 6.76 -7.35
N ALA A 159 -15.87 8.07 -7.63
CA ALA A 159 -16.98 8.96 -7.27
C ALA A 159 -18.31 8.59 -7.94
N SER A 160 -18.28 7.78 -9.01
CA SER A 160 -19.47 7.20 -9.65
C SER A 160 -20.13 6.08 -8.82
N GLY A 161 -19.49 5.63 -7.73
CA GLY A 161 -19.89 4.46 -6.96
C GLY A 161 -19.40 3.12 -7.53
N GLU A 162 -18.66 3.17 -8.64
CA GLU A 162 -17.97 2.01 -9.21
C GLU A 162 -16.64 1.74 -8.49
N ILE A 163 -16.12 0.54 -8.66
CA ILE A 163 -14.80 0.16 -8.16
C ILE A 163 -13.94 -0.19 -9.36
N MET A 164 -12.78 0.45 -9.48
CA MET A 164 -11.80 0.17 -10.51
C MET A 164 -10.67 -0.66 -9.93
N LEU A 165 -10.23 -1.66 -10.69
CA LEU A 165 -9.09 -2.50 -10.33
C LEU A 165 -8.07 -2.54 -11.45
N SER A 166 -6.77 -2.49 -11.14
CA SER A 166 -5.73 -2.85 -12.11
C SER A 166 -5.64 -4.37 -12.24
N CYS A 167 -5.26 -4.83 -13.43
CA CYS A 167 -5.06 -6.23 -13.78
C CYS A 167 -3.75 -6.36 -14.58
N LEU A 168 -2.89 -7.31 -14.21
CA LEU A 168 -1.49 -7.35 -14.67
C LEU A 168 -1.27 -8.16 -15.97
N GLY A 169 -2.26 -8.94 -16.40
CA GLY A 169 -2.15 -9.73 -17.62
C GLY A 169 -3.43 -10.48 -17.97
N ASP A 170 -3.36 -11.39 -18.95
CA ASP A 170 -4.44 -12.34 -19.25
C ASP A 170 -4.32 -13.62 -18.40
N LYS A 171 -5.27 -14.54 -18.59
CA LYS A 171 -5.31 -15.85 -17.91
C LYS A 171 -4.07 -16.74 -18.15
N ASP A 172 -3.32 -16.48 -19.22
CA ASP A 172 -2.12 -17.24 -19.59
C ASP A 172 -0.84 -16.54 -19.09
N GLY A 173 -0.99 -15.38 -18.44
CA GLY A 173 0.08 -14.59 -17.87
C GLY A 173 0.84 -13.74 -18.88
N ASN A 174 0.24 -13.44 -20.03
CA ASN A 174 0.81 -12.50 -21.00
C ASN A 174 0.53 -11.07 -20.58
N ALA A 175 1.51 -10.18 -20.77
CA ALA A 175 1.38 -8.78 -20.40
C ALA A 175 0.36 -8.04 -21.29
N GLU A 176 0.19 -8.40 -22.55
CA GLU A 176 -0.74 -7.72 -23.47
C GLU A 176 -2.20 -7.77 -23.00
N GLY A 177 -2.53 -8.74 -22.13
CA GLY A 177 -3.84 -8.89 -21.49
C GLY A 177 -4.08 -8.00 -20.28
N ASN A 178 -3.17 -7.09 -19.93
CA ASN A 178 -3.31 -6.20 -18.78
C ASN A 178 -4.35 -5.07 -19.03
N GLY A 179 -4.78 -4.37 -17.98
CA GLY A 179 -5.69 -3.22 -18.09
C GLY A 179 -6.46 -2.94 -16.79
N PHE A 180 -7.64 -2.33 -16.90
CA PHE A 180 -8.43 -1.91 -15.75
C PHE A 180 -9.85 -2.49 -15.77
N LEU A 181 -10.22 -3.20 -14.72
CA LEU A 181 -11.54 -3.79 -14.52
C LEU A 181 -12.47 -2.79 -13.81
N LEU A 182 -13.72 -2.69 -14.26
CA LEU A 182 -14.80 -2.00 -13.53
C LEU A 182 -15.78 -2.99 -12.93
N LEU A 183 -16.05 -2.81 -11.63
CA LEU A 183 -17.17 -3.40 -10.92
C LEU A 183 -18.22 -2.33 -10.62
N ASP A 184 -19.49 -2.69 -10.70
CA ASP A 184 -20.57 -1.85 -10.18
C ASP A 184 -20.65 -1.91 -8.64
N SER A 185 -21.57 -1.14 -8.04
CA SER A 185 -21.78 -1.09 -6.59
C SER A 185 -22.23 -2.43 -5.97
N ASP A 186 -22.72 -3.36 -6.80
CA ASP A 186 -23.10 -4.71 -6.41
C ASP A 186 -21.99 -5.73 -6.69
N PHE A 187 -20.79 -5.29 -7.08
CA PHE A 187 -19.64 -6.12 -7.46
C PHE A 187 -19.88 -7.00 -8.69
N ASN A 188 -20.73 -6.58 -9.64
CA ASN A 188 -20.82 -7.24 -10.94
C ASN A 188 -19.79 -6.64 -11.89
N VAL A 189 -19.16 -7.50 -12.68
CA VAL A 189 -18.22 -7.08 -13.73
C VAL A 189 -18.97 -6.31 -14.82
N LYS A 190 -18.64 -5.01 -14.95
CA LYS A 190 -19.16 -4.11 -15.99
C LYS A 190 -18.38 -4.23 -17.29
N GLY A 191 -17.06 -4.36 -17.20
CA GLY A 191 -16.18 -4.36 -18.37
C GLY A 191 -14.81 -3.77 -18.05
N ARG A 192 -14.11 -3.36 -19.11
CA ARG A 192 -12.84 -2.62 -19.01
C ARG A 192 -13.12 -1.12 -18.85
N TRP A 193 -12.27 -0.41 -18.12
CA TRP A 193 -12.38 1.05 -17.97
C TRP A 193 -11.75 1.79 -19.16
N GLU A 194 -10.58 1.34 -19.61
CA GLU A 194 -9.87 1.97 -20.72
C GLU A 194 -10.62 1.81 -22.04
N LYS A 195 -10.47 2.80 -22.94
CA LYS A 195 -11.03 2.71 -24.29
C LYS A 195 -10.38 1.54 -25.06
N PRO A 196 -11.11 0.88 -25.98
CA PRO A 196 -10.52 -0.13 -26.84
C PRO A 196 -9.26 0.38 -27.56
N GLY A 197 -8.16 -0.36 -27.46
CA GLY A 197 -6.86 0.02 -28.04
C GLY A 197 -5.99 0.94 -27.18
N HIS A 198 -6.44 1.31 -25.98
CA HIS A 198 -5.69 2.16 -25.05
C HIS A 198 -5.14 1.39 -23.82
N GLY A 199 -4.94 0.07 -23.96
CA GLY A 199 -4.31 -0.74 -22.92
C GLY A 199 -2.86 -0.28 -22.63
N PRO A 200 -2.38 -0.37 -21.37
CA PRO A 200 -0.99 -0.10 -21.06
C PRO A 200 -0.07 -1.19 -21.62
N LEU A 201 1.24 -0.93 -21.66
CA LEU A 201 2.24 -1.95 -22.03
C LEU A 201 2.34 -3.07 -20.97
N PHE A 202 2.19 -2.70 -19.70
CA PHE A 202 2.18 -3.59 -18.53
C PHE A 202 1.23 -3.00 -17.47
N GLY A 203 0.65 -3.83 -16.61
CA GLY A 203 -0.13 -3.38 -15.45
C GLY A 203 0.69 -3.39 -14.16
N TYR A 204 0.28 -2.58 -13.19
CA TYR A 204 0.59 -2.75 -11.76
C TYR A 204 -0.37 -1.93 -10.89
N ASP A 205 -0.06 -0.66 -10.67
CA ASP A 205 -0.80 0.25 -9.79
C ASP A 205 -1.33 1.45 -10.59
N PHE A 206 -2.30 2.17 -10.03
CA PHE A 206 -2.82 3.39 -10.63
C PHE A 206 -3.37 4.35 -9.60
N TRP A 207 -3.33 5.63 -9.92
CA TRP A 207 -3.96 6.68 -9.13
C TRP A 207 -4.59 7.72 -10.04
N TYR A 208 -5.77 8.23 -9.66
CA TYR A 208 -6.49 9.24 -10.44
C TYR A 208 -6.61 10.57 -9.71
N GLN A 209 -6.62 11.66 -10.47
CA GLN A 209 -6.68 13.03 -9.96
C GLN A 209 -7.73 13.83 -10.75
N PRO A 210 -9.01 13.80 -10.32
CA PRO A 210 -10.13 14.31 -11.12
C PRO A 210 -10.06 15.79 -11.47
N ARG A 211 -9.56 16.64 -10.56
CA ARG A 211 -9.40 18.10 -10.84
C ARG A 211 -8.44 18.39 -11.99
N HIS A 212 -7.58 17.44 -12.33
CA HIS A 212 -6.64 17.55 -13.43
C HIS A 212 -7.01 16.66 -14.63
N ASN A 213 -8.20 16.06 -14.62
CA ASN A 213 -8.73 15.19 -15.68
C ASN A 213 -7.74 14.08 -16.08
N THR A 214 -7.06 13.48 -15.09
CA THR A 214 -6.06 12.44 -15.35
C THR A 214 -6.18 11.22 -14.45
N MET A 215 -5.75 10.08 -14.98
CA MET A 215 -5.31 8.92 -14.22
C MET A 215 -3.93 8.54 -14.70
N ILE A 216 -3.03 8.19 -13.78
CA ILE A 216 -1.69 7.72 -14.11
C ILE A 216 -1.54 6.30 -13.56
N SER A 217 -1.08 5.38 -14.42
CA SER A 217 -0.78 4.01 -14.03
C SER A 217 0.70 3.69 -14.20
N SER A 218 1.19 2.76 -13.40
CA SER A 218 2.56 2.26 -13.37
C SER A 218 2.67 0.84 -13.92
N THR A 219 3.86 0.23 -13.85
CA THR A 219 4.15 -1.03 -14.53
C THR A 219 5.08 -1.93 -13.74
N TRP A 220 4.69 -3.19 -13.52
CA TRP A 220 5.57 -4.20 -12.92
C TRP A 220 6.20 -5.08 -13.99
N GLY A 221 5.48 -6.09 -14.48
CA GLY A 221 5.98 -7.05 -15.46
C GLY A 221 4.94 -8.08 -15.86
N ALA A 222 5.30 -8.97 -16.78
CA ALA A 222 4.42 -10.05 -17.23
C ALA A 222 4.22 -11.09 -16.11
N PRO A 223 2.98 -11.52 -15.81
CA PRO A 223 2.74 -12.58 -14.82
C PRO A 223 3.47 -13.89 -15.11
N SER A 224 3.62 -14.25 -16.38
CA SER A 224 4.41 -15.43 -16.78
C SER A 224 5.91 -15.34 -16.44
N ALA A 225 6.43 -14.15 -16.16
CA ALA A 225 7.80 -13.93 -15.68
C ALA A 225 7.82 -13.89 -14.14
N PHE A 226 7.12 -12.93 -13.52
CA PHE A 226 7.30 -12.68 -12.08
C PHE A 226 6.80 -13.82 -11.18
N THR A 227 5.82 -14.62 -11.63
CA THR A 227 5.29 -15.75 -10.84
C THR A 227 6.29 -16.89 -10.64
N LYS A 228 7.38 -16.92 -11.42
CA LYS A 228 8.46 -17.92 -11.33
C LYS A 228 9.61 -17.51 -10.40
N GLY A 229 9.56 -16.29 -9.87
CA GLY A 229 10.65 -15.68 -9.11
C GLY A 229 11.32 -14.57 -9.90
N PHE A 230 12.17 -13.78 -9.22
CA PHE A 230 12.90 -12.70 -9.85
C PHE A 230 14.13 -13.23 -10.59
N ASN A 231 14.22 -12.94 -11.89
CA ASN A 231 15.35 -13.28 -12.74
C ASN A 231 15.78 -12.04 -13.55
N LEU A 232 17.08 -11.74 -13.52
CA LEU A 232 17.64 -10.61 -14.26
C LEU A 232 17.56 -10.79 -15.77
N GLN A 233 17.56 -12.03 -16.26
CA GLN A 233 17.41 -12.29 -17.68
C GLN A 233 16.03 -11.82 -18.16
N ASP A 234 14.98 -12.02 -17.37
CA ASP A 234 13.64 -11.53 -17.70
C ASP A 234 13.59 -9.98 -17.75
N VAL A 235 14.40 -9.29 -16.95
CA VAL A 235 14.56 -7.83 -17.04
C VAL A 235 15.25 -7.45 -18.36
N ALA A 236 16.33 -8.14 -18.71
CA ALA A 236 17.08 -7.89 -19.96
C ALA A 236 16.26 -8.20 -21.22
N ASP A 237 15.40 -9.21 -21.15
CA ASP A 237 14.50 -9.65 -22.23
C ASP A 237 13.25 -8.76 -22.34
N GLY A 238 13.09 -7.77 -21.44
CA GLY A 238 12.02 -6.78 -21.49
C GLY A 238 10.69 -7.27 -20.92
N HIS A 239 10.69 -8.27 -20.03
CA HIS A 239 9.49 -8.77 -19.35
C HIS A 239 9.05 -7.93 -18.14
N TYR A 240 9.81 -6.89 -17.79
CA TYR A 240 9.47 -5.92 -16.75
C TYR A 240 9.32 -4.51 -17.31
N GLY A 241 8.43 -3.74 -16.70
CA GLY A 241 8.07 -2.40 -17.12
C GLY A 241 9.03 -1.31 -16.63
N ARG A 242 8.95 -0.16 -17.30
CA ARG A 242 9.71 1.07 -17.01
C ARG A 242 8.95 2.35 -17.39
N HIS A 243 7.62 2.24 -17.48
CA HIS A 243 6.79 3.30 -18.04
C HIS A 243 5.71 3.75 -17.07
N LEU A 244 5.28 5.00 -17.19
CA LEU A 244 3.99 5.45 -16.68
C LEU A 244 3.05 5.72 -17.86
N HIS A 245 1.76 5.52 -17.65
CA HIS A 245 0.73 5.74 -18.66
C HIS A 245 -0.25 6.78 -18.18
N VAL A 246 -0.37 7.88 -18.94
CA VAL A 246 -1.24 9.01 -18.61
C VAL A 246 -2.53 8.91 -19.41
N TYR A 247 -3.64 8.73 -18.70
CA TYR A 247 -4.98 8.64 -19.26
C TYR A 247 -5.76 9.92 -19.05
N THR A 248 -6.70 10.19 -19.96
CA THR A 248 -7.81 11.11 -19.69
C THR A 248 -8.73 10.51 -18.64
N TRP A 249 -9.11 11.33 -17.67
CA TRP A 249 -10.13 10.99 -16.69
C TRP A 249 -11.44 11.74 -16.98
N PRO A 250 -12.61 11.09 -16.86
CA PRO A 250 -12.83 9.65 -16.67
C PRO A 250 -12.81 8.86 -18.00
N GLY A 251 -12.34 9.48 -19.09
CA GLY A 251 -12.57 9.00 -20.46
C GLY A 251 -11.78 7.76 -20.90
N GLY A 252 -10.77 7.31 -20.15
CA GLY A 252 -10.04 6.06 -20.44
C GLY A 252 -9.18 6.09 -21.69
N GLU A 253 -8.90 7.28 -22.25
CA GLU A 253 -8.02 7.43 -23.42
C GLU A 253 -6.58 7.66 -22.99
N LEU A 254 -5.66 6.75 -23.37
CA LEU A 254 -4.22 6.92 -23.19
C LEU A 254 -3.73 8.13 -24.02
N LYS A 255 -3.15 9.13 -23.36
CA LYS A 255 -2.64 10.37 -23.97
C LYS A 255 -1.13 10.40 -24.09
N GLN A 256 -0.43 9.83 -23.13
CA GLN A 256 1.01 9.88 -23.07
C GLN A 256 1.56 8.64 -22.37
N THR A 257 2.68 8.13 -22.86
CA THR A 257 3.50 7.14 -22.17
C THR A 257 4.80 7.82 -21.78
N LEU A 258 5.11 7.83 -20.48
CA LEU A 258 6.36 8.35 -19.94
C LEU A 258 7.37 7.21 -19.85
N ASP A 259 8.46 7.28 -20.59
CA ASP A 259 9.58 6.34 -20.46
C ASP A 259 10.54 6.82 -19.38
N LEU A 260 10.60 6.11 -18.26
CA LEU A 260 11.45 6.44 -17.12
C LEU A 260 12.93 6.06 -17.33
N GLY A 261 13.26 5.47 -18.48
CA GLY A 261 14.61 5.08 -18.86
C GLY A 261 15.20 4.02 -17.92
N ASN A 262 16.53 3.97 -17.88
CA ASN A 262 17.26 3.05 -17.00
C ASN A 262 17.24 3.47 -15.52
N THR A 263 16.62 4.60 -15.22
CA THR A 263 16.46 5.11 -13.85
C THR A 263 15.14 4.71 -13.21
N GLY A 264 14.17 4.21 -13.97
CA GLY A 264 12.87 3.83 -13.47
C GLY A 264 12.45 2.42 -13.87
N LEU A 265 13.23 1.42 -13.47
CA LEU A 265 12.87 0.02 -13.70
C LEU A 265 11.95 -0.49 -12.59
N LEU A 266 10.90 -1.23 -12.99
CA LEU A 266 9.84 -1.74 -12.12
C LEU A 266 9.19 -0.59 -11.31
N PRO A 267 8.59 0.43 -11.96
CA PRO A 267 7.78 1.42 -11.28
C PRO A 267 6.55 0.74 -10.68
N LEU A 268 6.56 0.55 -9.36
CA LEU A 268 5.52 -0.11 -8.59
C LEU A 268 4.48 0.92 -8.16
N GLU A 269 4.36 1.21 -6.87
CA GLU A 269 3.34 2.11 -6.34
C GLU A 269 3.41 3.48 -7.00
N VAL A 270 2.24 4.08 -7.28
CA VAL A 270 2.10 5.43 -7.82
C VAL A 270 1.11 6.22 -6.97
N ARG A 271 1.48 7.43 -6.56
CA ARG A 271 0.66 8.28 -5.69
C ARG A 271 0.70 9.72 -6.19
N PHE A 272 -0.47 10.35 -6.31
CA PHE A 272 -0.56 11.81 -6.36
C PHE A 272 -0.36 12.39 -4.95
N LEU A 273 -0.01 13.67 -4.86
CA LEU A 273 -0.21 14.43 -3.64
C LEU A 273 -1.69 14.42 -3.24
N HIS A 274 -1.98 14.44 -1.94
CA HIS A 274 -3.34 14.40 -1.41
C HIS A 274 -4.11 15.67 -1.71
N ASN A 275 -3.42 16.81 -1.76
CA ASN A 275 -4.00 18.08 -2.21
C ASN A 275 -4.51 17.93 -3.67
N PRO A 276 -5.84 17.89 -3.89
CA PRO A 276 -6.38 17.59 -5.22
C PRO A 276 -6.13 18.71 -6.23
N SER A 277 -5.63 19.86 -5.78
CA SER A 277 -5.30 21.00 -6.65
C SER A 277 -3.87 20.96 -7.20
N GLU A 278 -3.04 20.02 -6.72
CA GLU A 278 -1.68 19.82 -7.21
C GLU A 278 -1.62 18.70 -8.26
N ALA A 279 -1.07 19.01 -9.42
CA ALA A 279 -0.85 18.08 -10.52
C ALA A 279 0.54 17.43 -10.44
N ILE A 280 0.89 16.94 -9.25
CA ILE A 280 2.21 16.37 -8.91
C ILE A 280 1.99 15.04 -8.19
N GLY A 281 2.89 14.10 -8.41
CA GLY A 281 2.97 12.87 -7.64
C GLY A 281 4.32 12.19 -7.78
N TYR A 282 4.42 10.99 -7.21
CA TYR A 282 5.62 10.18 -7.20
C TYR A 282 5.32 8.74 -7.59
N VAL A 283 6.33 8.03 -8.08
CA VAL A 283 6.33 6.59 -8.30
C VAL A 283 7.60 5.98 -7.72
N GLY A 284 7.47 4.84 -7.04
CA GLY A 284 8.59 4.05 -6.53
C GLY A 284 9.11 3.10 -7.60
N CYS A 285 10.34 3.32 -8.08
CA CYS A 285 10.99 2.43 -9.04
C CYS A 285 11.82 1.40 -8.28
N ALA A 286 11.27 0.20 -8.10
CA ALA A 286 11.79 -0.78 -7.16
C ALA A 286 13.23 -1.17 -7.47
N LEU A 287 13.48 -1.67 -8.69
CA LEU A 287 14.79 -2.25 -9.03
C LEU A 287 15.91 -1.21 -9.03
N THR A 288 15.63 0.02 -9.47
CA THR A 288 16.61 1.12 -9.46
C THR A 288 16.67 1.85 -8.11
N SER A 289 15.71 1.61 -7.22
CA SER A 289 15.58 2.27 -5.91
C SER A 289 15.56 3.80 -6.02
N ASN A 290 14.82 4.30 -7.00
CA ASN A 290 14.59 5.72 -7.22
C ASN A 290 13.12 6.07 -6.97
N MET A 291 12.87 7.23 -6.35
CA MET A 291 11.57 7.89 -6.42
C MET A 291 11.58 8.87 -7.57
N VAL A 292 10.69 8.65 -8.53
CA VAL A 292 10.51 9.54 -9.67
C VAL A 292 9.30 10.44 -9.40
N ARG A 293 9.51 11.75 -9.43
CA ARG A 293 8.46 12.75 -9.38
C ARG A 293 7.89 12.93 -10.77
N PHE A 294 6.58 12.87 -10.93
CA PHE A 294 5.90 13.27 -12.15
C PHE A 294 5.06 14.53 -11.90
N PHE A 295 4.88 15.33 -12.95
CA PHE A 295 4.19 16.62 -12.84
C PHE A 295 3.60 17.06 -14.18
N LYS A 296 2.54 17.86 -14.11
CA LYS A 296 1.91 18.46 -15.29
C LYS A 296 2.65 19.73 -15.72
N ASN A 297 3.00 19.82 -17.00
CA ASN A 297 3.66 20.95 -17.62
C ASN A 297 2.63 22.03 -18.04
N PRO A 298 3.08 23.27 -18.34
CA PRO A 298 2.20 24.35 -18.82
C PRO A 298 1.49 24.06 -20.15
N ASP A 299 1.99 23.12 -20.95
CA ASP A 299 1.39 22.69 -22.22
C ASP A 299 0.44 21.47 -22.07
N ASP A 300 0.03 21.18 -20.83
CA ASP A 300 -0.79 20.04 -20.44
C ASP A 300 -0.16 18.64 -20.60
N SER A 301 1.08 18.55 -21.09
CA SER A 301 1.85 17.29 -21.06
C SER A 301 2.32 16.94 -19.65
N TRP A 302 2.78 15.71 -19.45
CA TRP A 302 3.39 15.28 -18.18
C TRP A 302 4.90 15.11 -18.34
N GLY A 303 5.65 15.64 -17.37
CA GLY A 303 7.08 15.47 -17.22
C GLY A 303 7.40 14.58 -16.02
N HIS A 304 8.65 14.11 -15.94
CA HIS A 304 9.15 13.37 -14.79
C HIS A 304 10.64 13.62 -14.55
N GLU A 305 11.08 13.44 -13.31
CA GLU A 305 12.48 13.53 -12.89
C GLU A 305 12.74 12.65 -11.66
N VAL A 306 13.99 12.21 -11.47
CA VAL A 306 14.39 11.49 -10.25
C VAL A 306 14.51 12.51 -9.11
N ALA A 307 13.72 12.33 -8.06
CA ALA A 307 13.71 13.21 -6.89
C ALA A 307 14.47 12.59 -5.70
N ILE A 308 14.43 11.26 -5.54
CA ILE A 308 15.19 10.53 -4.51
C ILE A 308 15.90 9.37 -5.18
N SER A 309 17.17 9.14 -4.82
CA SER A 309 17.93 7.97 -5.25
C SER A 309 18.56 7.29 -4.03
N VAL A 310 18.20 6.02 -3.82
CA VAL A 310 18.83 5.16 -2.81
C VAL A 310 19.93 4.36 -3.48
N LYS A 311 21.18 4.67 -3.13
CA LYS A 311 22.35 4.01 -3.73
C LYS A 311 22.35 2.51 -3.41
N PRO A 312 22.63 1.64 -4.40
CA PRO A 312 22.92 0.24 -4.14
C PRO A 312 24.10 0.07 -3.18
N VAL A 313 24.07 -1.02 -2.42
CA VAL A 313 25.13 -1.39 -1.47
C VAL A 313 25.91 -2.56 -2.05
N LYS A 314 27.24 -2.47 -2.04
CA LYS A 314 28.09 -3.61 -2.40
C LYS A 314 27.95 -4.71 -1.36
N VAL A 315 27.78 -5.94 -1.81
CA VAL A 315 27.52 -7.08 -0.92
C VAL A 315 28.29 -8.32 -1.33
N GLN A 316 28.62 -9.15 -0.33
CA GLN A 316 29.19 -10.49 -0.50
C GLN A 316 28.15 -11.55 -0.12
N ASN A 317 28.31 -12.77 -0.65
CA ASN A 317 27.41 -13.91 -0.44
C ASN A 317 25.97 -13.65 -0.92
N TRP A 318 25.81 -12.82 -1.96
CA TRP A 318 24.54 -12.50 -2.58
C TRP A 318 24.57 -12.83 -4.08
N ILE A 319 23.38 -12.93 -4.69
CA ILE A 319 23.23 -13.26 -6.12
C ILE A 319 23.86 -12.23 -7.07
N LEU A 320 24.11 -11.00 -6.58
CA LEU A 320 24.70 -9.89 -7.33
C LEU A 320 25.77 -9.18 -6.49
N PRO A 321 26.75 -8.52 -7.13
CA PRO A 321 27.78 -7.76 -6.41
C PRO A 321 27.24 -6.49 -5.74
N GLU A 322 26.13 -5.95 -6.25
CA GLU A 322 25.45 -4.78 -5.69
C GLU A 322 23.98 -5.11 -5.42
N MET A 323 23.49 -4.64 -4.29
CA MET A 323 22.13 -4.83 -3.83
C MET A 323 21.37 -3.50 -3.84
N PRO A 324 20.32 -3.36 -4.67
CA PRO A 324 19.46 -2.19 -4.62
C PRO A 324 18.70 -2.14 -3.29
N GLY A 325 18.17 -0.96 -2.93
CA GLY A 325 17.24 -0.86 -1.80
C GLY A 325 15.99 -1.70 -2.01
N LEU A 326 15.57 -1.81 -3.27
CA LEU A 326 14.28 -2.36 -3.70
C LEU A 326 13.12 -1.63 -3.04
N ILE A 327 12.85 -0.41 -3.51
CA ILE A 327 11.73 0.41 -3.01
C ILE A 327 10.43 -0.24 -3.46
N THR A 328 9.79 -0.97 -2.55
CA THR A 328 8.60 -1.78 -2.91
C THR A 328 7.29 -1.06 -2.63
N ASP A 329 7.26 -0.22 -1.60
CA ASP A 329 6.12 0.60 -1.24
C ASP A 329 6.57 2.00 -0.79
N PHE A 330 5.67 2.96 -0.96
CA PHE A 330 5.80 4.29 -0.41
C PHE A 330 4.43 4.93 -0.21
N LEU A 331 4.36 5.87 0.74
CA LEU A 331 3.17 6.68 0.96
C LEU A 331 3.53 8.12 1.30
N ILE A 332 2.52 9.00 1.26
CA ILE A 332 2.64 10.42 1.55
C ILE A 332 1.74 10.75 2.74
N SER A 333 2.20 11.57 3.68
CA SER A 333 1.35 12.03 4.79
C SER A 333 0.22 12.93 4.28
N LEU A 334 -0.94 12.92 4.93
CA LEU A 334 -2.14 13.64 4.48
C LEU A 334 -1.97 15.17 4.34
N ASP A 335 -0.98 15.76 5.01
CA ASP A 335 -0.60 17.17 4.85
C ASP A 335 0.38 17.43 3.69
N ASP A 336 0.72 16.38 2.93
CA ASP A 336 1.72 16.39 1.86
C ASP A 336 3.11 16.88 2.30
N ARG A 337 3.46 16.79 3.59
CA ARG A 337 4.76 17.27 4.10
C ARG A 337 5.83 16.19 4.08
N PHE A 338 5.45 14.92 4.24
CA PHE A 338 6.39 13.81 4.31
C PHE A 338 6.06 12.68 3.33
N LEU A 339 7.11 12.10 2.76
CA LEU A 339 7.09 10.86 2.00
C LEU A 339 7.82 9.79 2.81
N TYR A 340 7.21 8.60 2.90
CA TYR A 340 7.80 7.44 3.55
C TYR A 340 8.00 6.36 2.50
N LEU A 341 9.16 5.70 2.49
CA LEU A 341 9.45 4.60 1.58
C LEU A 341 10.06 3.41 2.31
N ALA A 342 9.79 2.20 1.81
CA ALA A 342 10.31 0.95 2.34
C ALA A 342 11.33 0.33 1.38
N ASN A 343 12.59 0.25 1.81
CA ASN A 343 13.62 -0.49 1.08
C ASN A 343 13.61 -1.94 1.54
N TRP A 344 12.96 -2.80 0.76
CA TRP A 344 12.74 -4.18 1.16
C TRP A 344 14.05 -4.94 1.36
N LEU A 345 15.02 -4.82 0.44
CA LEU A 345 16.29 -5.55 0.56
C LEU A 345 17.25 -4.94 1.58
N HIS A 346 17.35 -3.60 1.63
CA HIS A 346 18.19 -2.93 2.64
C HIS A 346 17.67 -3.08 4.06
N GLY A 347 16.35 -3.27 4.22
CA GLY A 347 15.74 -3.49 5.52
C GLY A 347 15.35 -2.22 6.27
N ASP A 348 15.32 -1.07 5.61
CA ASP A 348 15.05 0.22 6.24
C ASP A 348 13.84 0.95 5.67
N ILE A 349 13.20 1.72 6.54
CA ILE A 349 12.18 2.70 6.18
C ILE A 349 12.81 4.08 6.28
N ARG A 350 12.51 4.94 5.31
CA ARG A 350 12.99 6.32 5.28
C ARG A 350 11.83 7.29 5.24
N GLN A 351 12.01 8.41 5.93
CA GLN A 351 11.11 9.56 5.93
C GLN A 351 11.81 10.75 5.28
N TYR A 352 11.18 11.32 4.25
CA TYR A 352 11.65 12.48 3.53
C TYR A 352 10.69 13.63 3.71
N ASN A 353 11.17 14.82 4.08
CA ASN A 353 10.40 16.05 3.92
C ASN A 353 10.32 16.36 2.43
N ILE A 354 9.10 16.58 1.92
CA ILE A 354 8.81 16.84 0.51
C ILE A 354 8.17 18.22 0.29
N GLU A 355 8.27 19.18 1.22
CA GLU A 355 7.72 20.54 1.03
C GLU A 355 8.33 21.23 -0.21
N ASP A 356 9.63 20.99 -0.45
CA ASP A 356 10.20 21.15 -1.79
C ASP A 356 10.01 19.85 -2.57
N ARG A 357 9.03 19.84 -3.48
CA ARG A 357 8.62 18.62 -4.20
C ARG A 357 9.78 18.05 -5.03
N ALA A 358 10.62 18.92 -5.60
CA ALA A 358 11.72 18.52 -6.49
C ALA A 358 12.96 18.07 -5.72
N ASN A 359 13.16 18.54 -4.49
CA ASN A 359 14.33 18.22 -3.66
C ASN A 359 13.96 17.65 -2.29
N PRO A 360 13.37 16.44 -2.21
CA PRO A 360 13.08 15.79 -0.95
C PRO A 360 14.31 15.64 -0.04
N LYS A 361 14.14 15.85 1.27
CA LYS A 361 15.22 15.80 2.25
C LYS A 361 14.99 14.66 3.23
N LEU A 362 15.97 13.75 3.36
CA LEU A 362 15.92 12.69 4.36
C LEU A 362 15.90 13.30 5.76
N THR A 363 14.92 12.91 6.57
CA THR A 363 14.71 13.42 7.94
C THR A 363 14.59 12.32 8.99
N GLY A 364 14.33 11.08 8.57
CA GLY A 364 14.31 9.91 9.45
C GLY A 364 14.66 8.64 8.70
N GLN A 365 15.29 7.70 9.40
CA GLN A 365 15.59 6.36 8.90
C GLN A 365 15.55 5.37 10.05
N VAL A 366 14.97 4.20 9.83
CA VAL A 366 14.96 3.12 10.81
C VAL A 366 15.12 1.76 10.13
N PHE A 367 16.02 0.94 10.64
CA PHE A 367 16.20 -0.43 10.15
C PHE A 367 15.30 -1.39 10.94
N VAL A 368 14.55 -2.21 10.22
CA VAL A 368 13.53 -3.14 10.74
C VAL A 368 13.67 -4.54 10.15
N GLY A 369 14.88 -4.89 9.72
CA GLY A 369 15.21 -6.18 9.12
C GLY A 369 16.29 -6.02 8.05
N GLY A 370 16.14 -6.72 6.92
CA GLY A 370 16.98 -6.57 5.73
C GLY A 370 17.88 -7.78 5.47
N VAL A 371 18.40 -7.86 4.24
CA VAL A 371 19.22 -9.00 3.81
C VAL A 371 20.55 -9.06 4.56
N PHE A 372 21.21 -7.92 4.77
CA PHE A 372 22.50 -7.82 5.47
C PHE A 372 22.35 -7.41 6.95
N GLN A 373 21.22 -7.78 7.58
CA GLN A 373 21.06 -7.73 9.02
C GLN A 373 22.05 -8.69 9.72
N LYS A 374 22.55 -8.29 10.89
CA LYS A 374 23.43 -9.10 11.72
C LYS A 374 22.84 -10.50 11.96
N GLY A 375 23.67 -11.52 11.74
CA GLY A 375 23.28 -12.93 11.84
C GLY A 375 22.78 -13.56 10.53
N ASN A 376 22.57 -12.79 9.46
CA ASN A 376 22.39 -13.34 8.12
C ASN A 376 23.74 -13.70 7.47
N ALA A 377 23.71 -14.39 6.32
CA ALA A 377 24.91 -14.79 5.60
C ALA A 377 25.53 -13.66 4.74
N VAL A 378 24.73 -12.66 4.36
CA VAL A 378 25.13 -11.57 3.48
C VAL A 378 25.88 -10.48 4.25
N LEU A 379 26.99 -10.03 3.68
CA LEU A 379 27.84 -8.98 4.24
C LEU A 379 27.79 -7.75 3.32
N ALA A 380 27.53 -6.57 3.88
CA ALA A 380 27.66 -5.31 3.15
C ALA A 380 29.11 -4.82 3.20
N GLU A 381 29.56 -4.13 2.15
CA GLU A 381 30.89 -3.53 2.07
C GLU A 381 30.83 -2.01 2.28
N ALA A 382 31.72 -1.48 3.12
CA ALA A 382 31.95 -0.05 3.29
C ALA A 382 32.91 0.50 2.21
N GLU A 383 33.05 1.82 2.13
CA GLU A 383 33.92 2.48 1.14
C GLU A 383 35.40 2.10 1.27
N ASP A 384 35.85 1.75 2.47
CA ASP A 384 37.21 1.29 2.75
C ASP A 384 37.44 -0.21 2.49
N GLY A 385 36.41 -0.91 2.00
CA GLY A 385 36.44 -2.35 1.71
C GLY A 385 36.22 -3.24 2.94
N SER A 386 36.02 -2.67 4.13
CA SER A 386 35.60 -3.45 5.30
C SER A 386 34.17 -3.96 5.15
N THR A 387 33.86 -5.11 5.79
CA THR A 387 32.51 -5.67 5.77
C THR A 387 31.75 -5.34 7.05
N TYR A 388 30.44 -5.14 6.93
CA TYR A 388 29.55 -4.91 8.05
C TYR A 388 28.17 -5.56 7.83
N GLN A 389 27.42 -5.64 8.91
CA GLN A 389 26.01 -5.99 8.92
C GLN A 389 25.28 -5.01 9.83
N VAL A 390 24.00 -4.75 9.54
CA VAL A 390 23.22 -3.82 10.34
C VAL A 390 22.72 -4.50 11.62
N ASP A 391 22.95 -3.85 12.76
CA ASP A 391 22.36 -4.28 14.02
C ASP A 391 20.91 -3.79 14.09
N VAL A 392 19.97 -4.73 14.15
CA VAL A 392 18.52 -4.47 14.19
C VAL A 392 18.00 -4.99 15.52
N PRO A 393 17.30 -4.16 16.32
CA PRO A 393 16.85 -4.57 17.63
C PRO A 393 15.79 -5.66 17.53
N GLU A 394 15.74 -6.53 18.54
CA GLU A 394 14.59 -7.41 18.76
C GLU A 394 13.42 -6.61 19.35
N VAL A 395 12.20 -7.01 19.01
CA VAL A 395 10.97 -6.44 19.57
C VAL A 395 10.25 -7.55 20.32
N GLN A 396 9.98 -7.34 21.61
CA GLN A 396 9.37 -8.35 22.49
C GLN A 396 10.09 -9.72 22.47
N GLY A 397 11.42 -9.74 22.23
CA GLY A 397 12.22 -10.97 22.12
C GLY A 397 12.14 -11.67 20.77
N HIS A 398 11.49 -11.05 19.78
CA HIS A 398 11.44 -11.55 18.41
C HIS A 398 12.46 -10.82 17.53
N ARG A 399 13.27 -11.60 16.81
CA ARG A 399 14.08 -11.11 15.70
C ARG A 399 13.17 -10.65 14.55
N LEU A 400 13.43 -9.45 14.04
CA LEU A 400 12.75 -8.91 12.86
C LEU A 400 13.24 -9.64 11.61
N ARG A 401 12.34 -10.29 10.87
CA ARG A 401 12.62 -11.15 9.71
C ARG A 401 12.19 -10.46 8.42
N GLY A 402 12.87 -10.71 7.31
CA GLY A 402 12.54 -10.02 6.06
C GLY A 402 12.98 -8.56 6.09
N GLY A 403 12.54 -7.77 5.12
CA GLY A 403 12.61 -6.31 5.20
C GLY A 403 11.22 -5.67 5.19
N PRO A 404 11.13 -4.36 5.42
CA PRO A 404 9.86 -3.65 5.38
C PRO A 404 9.32 -3.68 3.95
N GLN A 405 8.03 -3.99 3.81
CA GLN A 405 7.33 -3.99 2.52
C GLN A 405 6.16 -3.01 2.60
N MET A 406 4.92 -3.46 2.83
CA MET A 406 3.78 -2.54 2.93
C MET A 406 3.90 -1.70 4.18
N ILE A 407 3.73 -0.40 4.00
CA ILE A 407 3.66 0.58 5.07
C ILE A 407 2.30 1.28 5.04
N GLN A 408 1.81 1.65 6.21
CA GLN A 408 0.52 2.32 6.31
C GLN A 408 0.54 3.34 7.45
N LEU A 409 0.27 4.61 7.11
CA LEU A 409 0.36 5.73 8.05
C LEU A 409 -0.99 6.02 8.70
N SER A 410 -0.96 6.28 10.00
CA SER A 410 -2.12 6.78 10.75
C SER A 410 -2.58 8.13 10.21
N LEU A 411 -3.88 8.42 10.40
CA LEU A 411 -4.47 9.68 9.93
C LEU A 411 -3.76 10.91 10.48
N ASP A 412 -3.38 10.90 11.76
CA ASP A 412 -2.63 12.01 12.38
C ASP A 412 -1.13 12.06 12.01
N GLY A 413 -0.65 11.13 11.19
CA GLY A 413 0.73 11.06 10.72
C GLY A 413 1.77 10.61 11.76
N LYS A 414 1.36 10.13 12.93
CA LYS A 414 2.27 9.84 14.07
C LYS A 414 2.67 8.38 14.23
N ARG A 415 2.01 7.45 13.52
CA ARG A 415 2.25 6.01 13.62
C ARG A 415 2.28 5.41 12.23
N LEU A 416 3.37 4.74 11.89
CA LEU A 416 3.52 4.03 10.64
C LEU A 416 3.56 2.53 10.94
N TYR A 417 2.56 1.80 10.44
CA TYR A 417 2.53 0.34 10.54
C TYR A 417 3.23 -0.28 9.36
N VAL A 418 3.84 -1.45 9.57
CA VAL A 418 4.74 -2.08 8.60
C VAL A 418 4.50 -3.58 8.61
N THR A 419 4.36 -4.20 7.45
CA THR A 419 4.46 -5.64 7.23
C THR A 419 5.63 -5.94 6.28
N ASN A 420 5.91 -7.21 6.01
CA ASN A 420 7.20 -7.61 5.42
C ASN A 420 7.13 -8.53 4.18
N SER A 421 5.95 -9.01 3.78
CA SER A 421 5.79 -9.87 2.60
C SER A 421 5.62 -9.03 1.34
N LEU A 422 6.37 -9.34 0.28
CA LEU A 422 6.19 -8.72 -1.04
C LEU A 422 5.27 -9.57 -1.90
N PHE A 423 5.67 -10.79 -2.19
CA PHE A 423 4.96 -11.73 -3.06
C PHE A 423 5.54 -13.11 -2.80
N SER A 424 4.71 -14.13 -2.55
CA SER A 424 5.14 -15.39 -1.92
C SER A 424 6.30 -16.07 -2.64
N THR A 425 6.35 -16.04 -3.98
CA THR A 425 7.48 -16.57 -4.74
C THR A 425 8.77 -15.77 -4.54
N TRP A 426 8.69 -14.44 -4.44
CA TRP A 426 9.85 -13.58 -4.23
C TRP A 426 10.31 -13.62 -2.77
N ASP A 427 9.38 -13.69 -1.83
CA ASP A 427 9.67 -13.88 -0.40
C ASP A 427 10.47 -15.16 -0.18
N ARG A 428 10.08 -16.26 -0.84
CA ARG A 428 10.83 -17.52 -0.80
C ARG A 428 12.25 -17.38 -1.32
N GLN A 429 12.43 -16.60 -2.38
CA GLN A 429 13.74 -16.40 -3.02
C GLN A 429 14.67 -15.55 -2.16
N PHE A 430 14.17 -14.44 -1.60
CA PHE A 430 15.01 -13.43 -0.94
C PHE A 430 15.00 -13.53 0.58
N TYR A 431 13.92 -14.03 1.18
CA TYR A 431 13.73 -14.22 2.62
C TYR A 431 13.11 -15.59 2.95
N PRO A 432 13.81 -16.71 2.66
CA PRO A 432 13.27 -18.05 2.89
C PRO A 432 12.84 -18.31 4.34
N GLU A 433 13.47 -17.65 5.33
CA GLU A 433 13.07 -17.74 6.74
C GLU A 433 11.63 -17.27 6.99
N MET A 434 11.11 -16.32 6.20
CA MET A 434 9.71 -15.89 6.31
C MET A 434 8.72 -16.97 5.89
N ILE A 435 9.09 -17.84 4.97
CA ILE A 435 8.25 -18.98 4.58
C ILE A 435 8.17 -20.00 5.73
N GLU A 436 9.24 -20.16 6.49
CA GLU A 436 9.33 -21.11 7.59
C GLU A 436 8.72 -20.58 8.89
N LYS A 437 8.92 -19.29 9.18
CA LYS A 437 8.61 -18.65 10.47
C LYS A 437 7.55 -17.57 10.40
N GLY A 438 7.05 -17.25 9.21
CA GLY A 438 5.97 -16.29 9.02
C GLY A 438 6.44 -14.84 9.04
N GLY A 439 5.54 -13.98 8.57
CA GLY A 439 5.68 -12.54 8.60
C GLY A 439 5.47 -11.95 9.99
N HIS A 440 5.54 -10.63 10.07
CA HIS A 440 5.22 -9.90 11.29
C HIS A 440 4.73 -8.50 10.93
N MET A 441 4.10 -7.83 11.89
CA MET A 441 3.71 -6.42 11.77
C MET A 441 4.30 -5.60 12.92
N LEU A 442 4.83 -4.42 12.57
CA LEU A 442 5.43 -3.46 13.49
C LEU A 442 4.64 -2.15 13.51
N GLN A 443 4.87 -1.35 14.56
CA GLN A 443 4.53 0.07 14.58
C GLN A 443 5.83 0.86 14.74
N ILE A 444 6.00 1.87 13.90
CA ILE A 444 7.05 2.88 13.97
C ILE A 444 6.41 4.17 14.46
N ASP A 445 6.96 4.72 15.54
CA ASP A 445 6.59 6.04 16.03
C ASP A 445 7.26 7.10 15.14
N VAL A 446 6.47 8.07 14.70
CA VAL A 446 6.86 9.08 13.71
C VAL A 446 6.86 10.46 14.38
N ASP A 447 7.99 11.19 14.27
CA ASP A 447 8.02 12.62 14.51
C ASP A 447 7.50 13.35 13.26
N SER A 448 6.21 13.68 13.27
CA SER A 448 5.52 14.36 12.16
C SER A 448 5.78 15.88 12.12
N GLU A 449 6.55 16.43 13.06
CA GLU A 449 6.89 17.85 13.09
C GLU A 449 8.27 18.09 12.48
N LYS A 450 9.29 17.36 12.96
CA LYS A 450 10.70 17.55 12.58
C LYS A 450 11.24 16.44 11.69
N GLY A 451 10.53 15.32 11.61
CA GLY A 451 11.05 14.08 11.06
C GLY A 451 11.84 13.28 12.11
N GLY A 452 11.82 11.97 11.95
CA GLY A 452 12.36 11.00 12.90
C GLY A 452 11.47 9.76 12.95
N LEU A 453 12.12 8.59 12.98
CA LEU A 453 11.47 7.28 13.03
C LEU A 453 12.06 6.47 14.17
N ALA A 454 11.21 5.83 14.98
CA ALA A 454 11.64 4.93 16.04
C ALA A 454 10.73 3.70 16.10
N ILE A 455 11.30 2.50 16.28
CA ILE A 455 10.51 1.29 16.50
C ILE A 455 9.77 1.43 17.83
N ASN A 456 8.45 1.19 17.85
CA ASN A 456 7.70 1.07 19.09
C ASN A 456 7.96 -0.31 19.71
N PRO A 457 8.69 -0.40 20.85
CA PRO A 457 9.06 -1.68 21.44
C PRO A 457 7.86 -2.43 22.04
N ARG A 458 6.69 -1.80 22.12
CA ARG A 458 5.45 -2.36 22.70
C ARG A 458 4.50 -2.94 21.66
N PHE A 459 4.80 -2.85 20.37
CA PHE A 459 3.94 -3.38 19.30
C PHE A 459 4.70 -4.40 18.45
N PHE A 460 4.21 -5.64 18.44
CA PHE A 460 4.66 -6.72 17.58
C PHE A 460 3.50 -7.70 17.36
N VAL A 461 3.12 -7.94 16.11
CA VAL A 461 2.18 -9.01 15.76
C VAL A 461 2.96 -10.10 15.06
N ASP A 462 3.02 -11.28 15.66
CA ASP A 462 3.74 -12.43 15.11
C ASP A 462 2.80 -13.32 14.28
N PHE A 463 2.87 -13.20 12.95
CA PHE A 463 2.13 -14.10 12.06
C PHE A 463 2.77 -15.51 11.99
N GLY A 464 3.92 -15.71 12.64
CA GLY A 464 4.48 -17.04 12.88
C GLY A 464 3.68 -17.88 13.87
N ALA A 465 2.92 -17.23 14.76
CA ALA A 465 2.13 -17.86 15.82
C ALA A 465 0.67 -18.16 15.42
N GLU A 466 0.35 -18.04 14.13
CA GLU A 466 -1.00 -18.27 13.62
C GLU A 466 -1.46 -19.73 13.81
N PRO A 467 -2.77 -19.98 14.07
CA PRO A 467 -3.26 -21.31 14.44
C PRO A 467 -3.03 -22.40 13.41
N ASP A 468 -3.05 -22.05 12.12
CA ASP A 468 -2.79 -22.95 11.00
C ASP A 468 -1.30 -22.97 10.58
N GLY A 469 -0.45 -22.43 11.45
CA GLY A 469 0.99 -22.27 11.25
C GLY A 469 1.36 -20.91 10.65
N PRO A 470 2.66 -20.67 10.48
CA PRO A 470 3.20 -19.41 9.99
C PRO A 470 2.56 -18.92 8.68
N SER A 471 2.10 -17.67 8.68
CA SER A 471 1.56 -16.98 7.49
C SER A 471 2.38 -15.74 7.14
N LEU A 472 2.31 -15.31 5.89
CA LEU A 472 2.80 -14.01 5.45
C LEU A 472 1.76 -12.92 5.72
N ALA A 473 2.19 -11.65 5.75
CA ALA A 473 1.32 -10.49 5.93
C ALA A 473 1.74 -9.37 4.97
N HIS A 474 0.76 -8.81 4.28
CA HIS A 474 0.97 -7.86 3.18
C HIS A 474 0.22 -6.54 3.47
N GLU A 475 -0.81 -6.16 2.72
CA GLU A 475 -1.42 -4.84 2.83
C GLU A 475 -2.28 -4.66 4.09
N MET A 476 -2.29 -3.43 4.59
CA MET A 476 -3.01 -2.98 5.76
C MET A 476 -4.05 -1.92 5.39
N ARG A 477 -5.27 -2.00 5.93
CA ARG A 477 -6.32 -0.98 5.75
C ARG A 477 -7.02 -0.64 7.06
N TYR A 478 -7.29 0.64 7.26
CA TYR A 478 -8.07 1.08 8.40
C TYR A 478 -9.57 1.11 8.06
N PRO A 479 -10.46 0.70 8.99
CA PRO A 479 -11.92 0.82 8.77
C PRO A 479 -12.37 2.23 8.39
N GLY A 480 -11.68 3.26 8.90
CA GLY A 480 -11.95 4.67 8.69
C GLY A 480 -11.31 5.28 7.43
N GLY A 481 -10.65 4.48 6.59
CA GLY A 481 -9.85 4.98 5.47
C GLY A 481 -8.52 5.57 5.91
N ASP A 482 -7.65 5.81 4.93
CA ASP A 482 -6.25 6.17 5.15
C ASP A 482 -5.61 6.87 3.95
N CYS A 483 -4.34 7.25 4.10
CA CYS A 483 -3.61 8.02 3.10
C CYS A 483 -3.30 7.25 1.81
N THR A 484 -3.62 5.96 1.71
CA THR A 484 -3.43 5.21 0.46
C THR A 484 -4.77 4.71 -0.09
N SER A 485 -5.88 4.83 0.64
CA SER A 485 -7.21 4.41 0.18
C SER A 485 -8.10 5.54 -0.32
N ASP A 486 -7.87 6.76 0.17
CA ASP A 486 -8.75 7.89 -0.06
C ASP A 486 -8.20 8.83 -1.13
N ILE A 487 -9.11 9.27 -2.02
CA ILE A 487 -8.84 10.26 -3.06
C ILE A 487 -9.83 11.40 -2.88
N TRP A 488 -9.35 12.63 -2.88
CA TRP A 488 -10.18 13.84 -2.71
C TRP A 488 -10.46 14.50 -4.07
N ILE A 489 -11.62 15.15 -4.19
CA ILE A 489 -12.15 15.71 -5.45
C ILE A 489 -12.33 17.21 -5.39
#